data_AF-A0A7Y0JJJ0-F1
#
_entry.id   AF-A0A7Y0JJJ0-F1
#
_cell.length_a   1.000
_cell.length_b   1.000
_cell.length_c   1.000
_cell.angle_alpha   90.00
_cell.angle_beta   90.00
_cell.angle_gamma   90.00
#
_symmetry.space_group_name_H-M   'P 1'
#
loop_
_entity.id
_entity.type
_entity.pdbx_description
1 polymer ?
#
loop_
_entity_poly.entity_id
_entity_poly.type
_entity_poly.pdbx_seq_one_letter_code
_entity_poly.pdbx_strand_id
1 'polypeptide(L)'
;MSAPGRITLTVGWVARHTPKGAGTGGREAAVLDIAQDLLLRELHESAVLDPLVFKGGTALRKLFAGNEGRFSLDLDFSLSVPADPETVVLDLVSAIDGITIGPFVYGVSERRGKWSLTVTSPYNDGDTTLSSKLDVSPPVWLDPARRGWVPMPVHGTYGGRPLPALQVIRLEENLAEKISRLNRTTTARDMYDLAWVAKHKRKLGGLDFGLVRRLAVLKIWVDARGLRGTDAAWKPGHEPREFEPATWLRERTAREFDRQDIGALAVPIPTEAELAKAVNTHYAFLGDLDAEERQLAAAREQDRDLALRLLAELPGTRLAQAGLY
;
A
#
# COMPACT_ATOMS: atom_id res chain seq x y z
N MET A 1 -35.01 2.13 4.08
CA MET A 1 -33.62 2.62 4.24
C MET A 1 -33.70 3.97 4.94
N SER A 2 -33.15 4.10 6.15
CA SER A 2 -33.11 5.38 6.85
C SER A 2 -32.28 6.39 6.06
N ALA A 3 -32.70 7.65 6.02
CA ALA A 3 -31.90 8.71 5.44
C ALA A 3 -30.50 8.71 6.09
N PRO A 4 -29.42 8.87 5.31
CA PRO A 4 -28.09 8.91 5.87
C PRO A 4 -28.00 10.05 6.90
N GLY A 5 -27.48 9.72 8.07
CA GLY A 5 -27.23 10.70 9.11
C GLY A 5 -26.19 11.72 8.64
N ARG A 6 -26.25 12.93 9.19
CA ARG A 6 -25.21 13.93 8.96
C ARG A 6 -23.87 13.44 9.55
N ILE A 7 -22.75 13.70 8.87
CA ILE A 7 -21.41 13.50 9.45
C ILE A 7 -21.27 14.43 10.67
N THR A 8 -20.94 13.87 11.83
CA THR A 8 -20.88 14.56 13.14
C THR A 8 -19.45 14.72 13.68
N LEU A 9 -18.46 14.70 12.78
CA LEU A 9 -17.05 14.83 13.13
C LEU A 9 -16.77 16.19 13.82
N THR A 10 -15.95 16.16 14.87
CA THR A 10 -15.53 17.35 15.62
C THR A 10 -14.03 17.35 15.86
N VAL A 11 -13.46 18.51 16.22
CA VAL A 11 -12.04 18.63 16.63
C VAL A 11 -11.70 17.65 17.76
N GLY A 12 -12.62 17.41 18.70
CA GLY A 12 -12.42 16.44 19.78
C GLY A 12 -12.31 14.99 19.28
N TRP A 13 -13.01 14.62 18.21
CA TRP A 13 -12.85 13.31 17.57
C TRP A 13 -11.53 13.19 16.82
N VAL A 14 -11.11 14.22 16.10
CA VAL A 14 -9.79 14.27 15.45
C VAL A 14 -8.67 14.15 16.48
N ALA A 15 -8.77 14.88 17.60
CA ALA A 15 -7.80 14.82 18.69
C ALA A 15 -7.71 13.43 19.34
N ARG A 16 -8.84 12.71 19.47
CA ARG A 16 -8.86 11.32 19.97
C ARG A 16 -8.29 10.32 18.96
N HIS A 17 -8.46 10.59 17.67
CA HIS A 17 -7.89 9.78 16.60
C HIS A 17 -6.39 10.00 16.41
N THR A 18 -5.90 11.17 16.81
CA THR A 18 -4.48 11.52 16.79
C THR A 18 -3.76 10.81 17.95
N PRO A 19 -2.73 9.98 17.68
CA PRO A 19 -1.96 9.34 18.74
C PRO A 19 -1.29 10.37 19.65
N LYS A 20 -1.26 10.08 20.96
CA LYS A 20 -0.63 10.96 21.95
C LYS A 20 0.86 11.13 21.65
N GLY A 21 1.33 12.37 21.54
CA GLY A 21 2.75 12.67 21.28
C GLY A 21 3.14 12.75 19.80
N ALA A 22 2.19 12.63 18.87
CA ALA A 22 2.45 12.73 17.42
C ALA A 22 2.66 14.16 16.89
N GLY A 23 2.49 15.19 17.74
CA GLY A 23 2.64 16.59 17.36
C GLY A 23 1.64 17.08 16.31
N THR A 24 1.95 18.18 15.63
CA THR A 24 1.11 18.78 14.57
C THR A 24 1.01 17.88 13.34
N GLY A 25 2.12 17.29 12.89
CA GLY A 25 2.12 16.35 11.76
C GLY A 25 1.24 15.11 11.99
N GLY A 26 1.15 14.63 13.23
CA GLY A 26 0.23 13.56 13.60
C GLY A 26 -1.25 13.94 13.50
N ARG A 27 -1.59 15.21 13.80
CA ARG A 27 -2.96 15.73 13.63
C ARG A 27 -3.33 15.83 12.16
N GLU A 28 -2.45 16.39 11.34
CA GLU A 28 -2.64 16.46 9.88
C GLU A 28 -2.83 15.06 9.28
N ALA A 29 -2.00 14.10 9.70
CA ALA A 29 -2.14 12.69 9.32
C ALA A 29 -3.50 12.12 9.76
N ALA A 30 -3.98 12.42 10.96
CA ALA A 30 -5.29 11.98 11.44
C ALA A 30 -6.46 12.58 10.62
N VAL A 31 -6.36 13.85 10.24
CA VAL A 31 -7.36 14.52 9.39
C VAL A 31 -7.41 13.88 8.01
N LEU A 32 -6.24 13.66 7.39
CA LEU A 32 -6.16 13.00 6.09
C LEU A 32 -6.63 11.54 6.16
N ASP A 33 -6.27 10.81 7.22
CA ASP A 33 -6.71 9.42 7.46
C ASP A 33 -8.24 9.35 7.47
N ILE A 34 -8.93 10.27 8.15
CA ILE A 34 -10.40 10.33 8.15
C ILE A 34 -10.96 10.74 6.77
N ALA A 35 -10.32 11.69 6.09
CA ALA A 35 -10.76 12.14 4.77
C ALA A 35 -10.68 11.01 3.74
N GLN A 36 -9.64 10.17 3.79
CA GLN A 36 -9.49 8.99 2.94
C GLN A 36 -10.63 7.98 3.18
N ASP A 37 -11.10 7.79 4.41
CA ASP A 37 -12.17 6.82 4.72
C ASP A 37 -13.48 7.21 4.04
N LEU A 38 -13.81 8.50 4.16
CA LEU A 38 -15.00 9.07 3.54
C LEU A 38 -14.89 9.04 2.01
N LEU A 39 -13.71 9.36 1.47
CA LEU A 39 -13.44 9.32 0.03
C LEU A 39 -13.58 7.90 -0.53
N LEU A 40 -12.94 6.92 0.09
CA LEU A 40 -12.99 5.52 -0.35
C LEU A 40 -14.43 4.96 -0.28
N ARG A 41 -15.24 5.39 0.70
CA ARG A 41 -16.65 5.04 0.73
C ARG A 41 -17.42 5.66 -0.43
N GLU A 42 -17.23 6.95 -0.71
CA GLU A 42 -17.91 7.64 -1.81
C GLU A 42 -17.56 7.03 -3.18
N LEU A 43 -16.25 6.79 -3.43
CA LEU A 43 -15.77 6.17 -4.66
C LEU A 43 -16.27 4.72 -4.83
N HIS A 44 -16.50 4.02 -3.73
CA HIS A 44 -17.15 2.70 -3.78
C HIS A 44 -18.64 2.81 -4.12
N GLU A 45 -19.36 3.76 -3.51
CA GLU A 45 -20.79 3.97 -3.77
C GLU A 45 -21.07 4.36 -5.23
N SER A 46 -20.13 5.06 -5.88
CA SER A 46 -20.19 5.42 -7.30
C SER A 46 -19.59 4.37 -8.25
N ALA A 47 -19.21 3.18 -7.76
CA ALA A 47 -18.59 2.10 -8.51
C ALA A 47 -17.23 2.43 -9.16
N VAL A 48 -16.63 3.60 -8.86
CA VAL A 48 -15.31 4.01 -9.36
C VAL A 48 -14.20 3.06 -8.91
N LEU A 49 -14.38 2.40 -7.76
CA LEU A 49 -13.41 1.42 -7.25
C LEU A 49 -13.54 0.01 -7.84
N ASP A 50 -14.56 -0.29 -8.64
CA ASP A 50 -14.77 -1.63 -9.20
C ASP A 50 -13.59 -2.17 -10.02
N PRO A 51 -12.94 -1.38 -10.90
CA PRO A 51 -11.75 -1.85 -11.62
C PRO A 51 -10.48 -1.85 -10.75
N LEU A 52 -10.53 -1.39 -9.50
CA LEU A 52 -9.36 -1.12 -8.67
C LEU A 52 -9.20 -2.12 -7.51
N VAL A 53 -7.93 -2.34 -7.16
CA VAL A 53 -7.50 -3.15 -6.02
C VAL A 53 -6.71 -2.27 -5.09
N PHE A 54 -7.23 -2.04 -3.89
CA PHE A 54 -6.57 -1.19 -2.91
C PHE A 54 -5.32 -1.89 -2.35
N LYS A 55 -4.20 -1.16 -2.22
CA LYS A 55 -2.93 -1.74 -1.78
C LYS A 55 -2.05 -0.79 -0.97
N GLY A 56 -0.80 -1.20 -0.75
CA GLY A 56 0.20 -0.41 -0.07
C GLY A 56 -0.01 -0.31 1.44
N GLY A 57 0.63 0.71 2.04
CA GLY A 57 0.60 0.94 3.49
C GLY A 57 -0.76 1.41 4.00
N THR A 58 -1.53 2.12 3.17
CA THR A 58 -2.84 2.65 3.56
C THR A 58 -3.88 1.53 3.61
N ALA A 59 -3.86 0.57 2.68
CA ALA A 59 -4.66 -0.65 2.79
C ALA A 59 -4.32 -1.44 4.07
N LEU A 60 -3.04 -1.56 4.44
CA LEU A 60 -2.63 -2.19 5.71
C LEU A 60 -3.21 -1.46 6.92
N ARG A 61 -3.05 -0.13 6.97
CA ARG A 61 -3.58 0.72 8.04
C ARG A 61 -5.10 0.56 8.17
N LYS A 62 -5.85 0.67 7.08
CA LYS A 62 -7.33 0.69 7.12
C LYS A 62 -7.97 -0.67 7.35
N LEU A 63 -7.45 -1.71 6.69
CA LEU A 63 -8.14 -3.00 6.59
C LEU A 63 -7.52 -4.08 7.49
N PHE A 64 -6.27 -3.90 7.96
CA PHE A 64 -5.58 -4.91 8.78
C PHE A 64 -5.21 -4.41 10.17
N ALA A 65 -4.65 -3.20 10.28
CA ALA A 65 -4.03 -2.74 11.52
C ALA A 65 -4.90 -1.81 12.38
N GLY A 66 -5.71 -0.94 11.76
CA GLY A 66 -6.38 0.15 12.44
C GLY A 66 -5.40 0.98 13.29
N ASN A 67 -5.76 1.24 14.54
CA ASN A 67 -4.94 1.99 15.49
C ASN A 67 -3.65 1.27 15.93
N GLU A 68 -3.49 -0.03 15.67
CA GLU A 68 -2.24 -0.76 15.97
C GLU A 68 -1.14 -0.45 14.94
N GLY A 69 -1.48 0.07 13.75
CA GLY A 69 -0.54 0.44 12.70
C GLY A 69 -0.27 1.94 12.64
N ARG A 70 0.71 2.36 11.83
CA ARG A 70 1.00 3.78 11.56
C ARG A 70 -0.06 4.42 10.67
N PHE A 71 -0.20 5.74 10.73
CA PHE A 71 -0.87 6.48 9.66
C PHE A 71 -0.14 6.28 8.33
N SER A 72 -0.89 6.35 7.24
CA SER A 72 -0.36 6.24 5.88
C SER A 72 -1.09 7.21 4.97
N LEU A 73 -0.32 8.04 4.28
CA LEU A 73 -0.87 9.21 3.60
C LEU A 73 -1.20 8.91 2.14
N ASP A 74 -0.51 8.00 1.48
CA ASP A 74 -0.65 7.74 0.04
C ASP A 74 -1.86 6.83 -0.27
N LEU A 75 -2.53 7.03 -1.41
CA LEU A 75 -3.54 6.10 -1.92
C LEU A 75 -2.98 5.36 -3.15
N ASP A 76 -2.63 4.09 -2.94
CA ASP A 76 -2.10 3.23 -4.00
C ASP A 76 -3.14 2.18 -4.40
N PHE A 77 -3.38 2.05 -5.70
CA PHE A 77 -4.23 1.05 -6.30
C PHE A 77 -3.47 0.23 -7.35
N SER A 78 -3.99 -0.95 -7.63
CA SER A 78 -3.62 -1.75 -8.80
C SER A 78 -4.88 -2.11 -9.57
N LEU A 79 -4.75 -2.47 -10.85
CA LEU A 79 -5.90 -2.90 -11.62
C LEU A 79 -6.37 -4.31 -11.20
N SER A 80 -7.69 -4.51 -11.23
CA SER A 80 -8.35 -5.80 -10.97
C SER A 80 -8.36 -6.71 -12.18
N VAL A 81 -8.16 -6.17 -13.38
CA VAL A 81 -8.10 -6.87 -14.67
C VAL A 81 -7.11 -6.14 -15.59
N PRO A 82 -6.58 -6.80 -16.64
CA PRO A 82 -5.75 -6.13 -17.63
C PRO A 82 -6.46 -4.91 -18.24
N ALA A 83 -5.83 -3.75 -18.12
CA ALA A 83 -6.22 -2.47 -18.71
C ALA A 83 -5.01 -1.51 -18.64
N ASP A 84 -5.13 -0.35 -19.27
CA ASP A 84 -4.14 0.72 -19.17
C ASP A 84 -4.31 1.52 -17.86
N PRO A 85 -3.33 1.51 -16.93
CA PRO A 85 -3.40 2.27 -15.69
C PRO A 85 -3.49 3.78 -15.90
N GLU A 86 -2.91 4.31 -17.00
CA GLU A 86 -2.91 5.75 -17.29
C GLU A 86 -4.33 6.24 -17.62
N THR A 87 -5.12 5.44 -18.33
CA THR A 87 -6.54 5.72 -18.57
C THR A 87 -7.35 5.63 -17.27
N VAL A 88 -7.18 4.57 -16.48
CA VAL A 88 -7.97 4.36 -15.26
C VAL A 88 -7.68 5.40 -14.17
N VAL A 89 -6.44 5.89 -14.06
CA VAL A 89 -6.14 6.97 -13.12
C VAL A 89 -6.84 8.27 -13.51
N LEU A 90 -7.04 8.56 -14.80
CA LEU A 90 -7.79 9.75 -15.23
C LEU A 90 -9.27 9.67 -14.82
N ASP A 91 -9.90 8.51 -14.96
CA ASP A 91 -11.29 8.30 -14.49
C ASP A 91 -11.39 8.48 -12.98
N LEU A 92 -10.43 7.92 -12.23
CA LEU A 92 -10.34 8.08 -10.78
C LEU A 92 -10.17 9.56 -10.39
N VAL A 93 -9.28 10.28 -11.06
CA VAL A 93 -9.04 11.70 -10.81
C VAL A 93 -10.29 12.53 -11.10
N SER A 94 -10.97 12.27 -12.23
CA SER A 94 -12.20 12.97 -12.58
C SER A 94 -13.32 12.73 -11.57
N ALA A 95 -13.35 11.56 -10.92
CA ALA A 95 -14.33 11.26 -9.88
C ALA A 95 -14.02 11.95 -8.53
N ILE A 96 -12.77 12.31 -8.29
CA ILE A 96 -12.30 12.93 -7.03
C ILE A 96 -12.32 14.45 -7.12
N ASP A 97 -11.91 15.03 -8.24
CA ASP A 97 -11.63 16.46 -8.32
C ASP A 97 -12.88 17.32 -8.10
N GLY A 98 -12.81 18.22 -7.10
CA GLY A 98 -13.88 19.16 -6.76
C GLY A 98 -15.01 18.59 -5.90
N ILE A 99 -14.98 17.30 -5.51
CA ILE A 99 -16.05 16.74 -4.68
C ILE A 99 -15.95 17.24 -3.23
N THR A 100 -17.11 17.36 -2.57
CA THR A 100 -17.20 17.73 -1.15
C THR A 100 -17.93 16.64 -0.38
N ILE A 101 -17.28 16.07 0.63
CA ILE A 101 -17.86 15.03 1.49
C ILE A 101 -17.84 15.51 2.94
N GLY A 102 -19.01 15.93 3.43
CA GLY A 102 -19.14 16.51 4.76
C GLY A 102 -18.25 17.76 4.92
N PRO A 103 -17.31 17.78 5.87
CA PRO A 103 -16.43 18.93 6.09
C PRO A 103 -15.17 18.95 5.21
N PHE A 104 -15.01 18.00 4.28
CA PHE A 104 -13.81 17.87 3.45
C PHE A 104 -14.09 18.26 2.01
N VAL A 105 -13.21 19.07 1.43
CA VAL A 105 -13.17 19.37 -0.01
C VAL A 105 -11.96 18.66 -0.59
N TYR A 106 -12.18 17.89 -1.64
CA TYR A 106 -11.16 17.09 -2.30
C TYR A 106 -10.82 17.73 -3.66
N GLY A 107 -9.54 17.69 -3.99
CA GLY A 107 -9.05 18.05 -5.30
C GLY A 107 -7.94 17.12 -5.73
N VAL A 108 -7.48 17.28 -6.96
CA VAL A 108 -6.31 16.57 -7.47
C VAL A 108 -5.36 17.55 -8.13
N SER A 109 -4.06 17.34 -7.94
CA SER A 109 -3.01 18.04 -8.67
C SER A 109 -2.10 17.07 -9.41
N GLU A 110 -1.60 17.49 -10.56
CA GLU A 110 -0.65 16.75 -11.40
C GLU A 110 0.69 17.50 -11.41
N ARG A 111 1.79 16.77 -11.21
CA ARG A 111 3.13 17.30 -11.44
C ARG A 111 4.09 16.24 -11.97
N ARG A 112 4.51 16.39 -13.22
CA ARG A 112 5.53 15.54 -13.89
C ARG A 112 5.10 14.06 -14.00
N GLY A 113 3.89 13.82 -14.46
CA GLY A 113 3.25 12.51 -14.55
C GLY A 113 2.87 11.91 -13.19
N LYS A 114 2.76 12.71 -12.12
CA LYS A 114 2.45 12.24 -10.77
C LYS A 114 1.24 12.94 -10.21
N TRP A 115 0.24 12.17 -9.85
CA TRP A 115 -1.01 12.64 -9.26
C TRP A 115 -0.89 12.74 -7.75
N SER A 116 -1.46 13.79 -7.18
CA SER A 116 -1.60 13.97 -5.74
C SER A 116 -3.01 14.41 -5.39
N LEU A 117 -3.63 13.70 -4.45
CA LEU A 117 -4.86 14.10 -3.79
C LEU A 117 -4.60 15.31 -2.90
N THR A 118 -5.42 16.34 -3.02
CA THR A 118 -5.45 17.49 -2.12
C THR A 118 -6.71 17.46 -1.26
N VAL A 119 -6.57 17.80 0.02
CA VAL A 119 -7.70 17.85 0.96
C VAL A 119 -7.65 19.16 1.75
N THR A 120 -8.74 19.91 1.66
CA THR A 120 -9.01 21.08 2.52
C THR A 120 -10.01 20.68 3.61
N SER A 121 -9.75 21.12 4.83
CA SER A 121 -10.54 20.76 6.00
C SER A 121 -10.53 21.86 7.07
N PRO A 122 -11.66 22.12 7.76
CA PRO A 122 -11.69 23.06 8.89
C PRO A 122 -10.99 22.53 10.14
N TYR A 123 -10.48 21.30 10.14
CA TYR A 123 -9.83 20.69 11.30
C TYR A 123 -8.31 20.86 11.32
N ASN A 124 -7.73 21.45 10.28
CA ASN A 124 -6.32 21.88 10.24
C ASN A 124 -6.21 23.35 10.65
N ASP A 125 -5.03 23.74 11.10
CA ASP A 125 -4.75 25.14 11.42
C ASP A 125 -4.48 25.90 10.09
N GLY A 126 -5.30 26.91 9.79
CA GLY A 126 -5.20 27.75 8.58
C GLY A 126 -5.75 27.13 7.28
N ASP A 127 -5.48 27.77 6.13
CA ASP A 127 -5.83 27.29 4.78
C ASP A 127 -4.92 26.14 4.28
N THR A 128 -4.38 25.34 5.21
CA THR A 128 -3.40 24.30 4.90
C THR A 128 -4.07 23.17 4.12
N THR A 129 -3.66 23.02 2.87
CA THR A 129 -4.08 21.92 1.99
C THR A 129 -3.16 20.72 2.22
N LEU A 130 -3.72 19.62 2.69
CA LEU A 130 -2.98 18.37 2.83
C LEU A 130 -2.82 17.71 1.47
N SER A 131 -1.65 17.14 1.20
CA SER A 131 -1.36 16.46 -0.06
C SER A 131 -0.95 15.00 0.18
N SER A 132 -1.39 14.12 -0.71
CA SER A 132 -1.18 12.68 -0.66
C SER A 132 -0.92 12.16 -2.06
N LYS A 133 0.02 11.23 -2.24
CA LYS A 133 0.23 10.60 -3.54
C LYS A 133 -1.00 9.77 -3.94
N LEU A 134 -1.42 9.86 -5.20
CA LEU A 134 -2.43 9.00 -5.81
C LEU A 134 -1.78 8.19 -6.95
N ASP A 135 -1.87 6.86 -6.89
CA ASP A 135 -1.19 5.97 -7.84
C ASP A 135 -2.09 4.81 -8.26
N VAL A 136 -2.08 4.50 -9.57
CA VAL A 136 -2.71 3.31 -10.13
C VAL A 136 -1.63 2.53 -10.88
N SER A 137 -1.36 1.32 -10.43
CA SER A 137 -0.35 0.46 -11.02
C SER A 137 -0.97 -0.64 -11.89
N PRO A 138 -0.17 -1.38 -12.69
CA PRO A 138 -0.64 -2.54 -13.45
C PRO A 138 -1.34 -3.59 -12.57
N PRO A 139 -2.02 -4.58 -13.19
CA PRO A 139 -2.84 -5.53 -12.46
C PRO A 139 -2.09 -6.32 -11.38
N VAL A 140 -2.79 -6.67 -10.30
CA VAL A 140 -2.25 -7.57 -9.27
C VAL A 140 -2.00 -8.98 -9.82
N TRP A 141 -1.05 -9.68 -9.21
CA TRP A 141 -0.60 -11.00 -9.66
C TRP A 141 -1.41 -12.13 -9.06
N LEU A 142 -1.89 -11.97 -7.83
CA LEU A 142 -2.80 -12.91 -7.18
C LEU A 142 -4.24 -12.41 -7.23
N ASP A 143 -5.19 -13.32 -7.06
CA ASP A 143 -6.60 -12.96 -6.92
C ASP A 143 -6.81 -12.04 -5.71
N PRO A 144 -7.39 -10.83 -5.92
CA PRO A 144 -7.71 -9.91 -4.83
C PRO A 144 -8.59 -10.55 -3.76
N ALA A 145 -8.37 -10.16 -2.51
CA ALA A 145 -9.30 -10.45 -1.43
C ALA A 145 -10.35 -9.33 -1.32
N ARG A 146 -11.50 -9.63 -0.70
CA ARG A 146 -12.42 -8.60 -0.19
C ARG A 146 -12.28 -8.49 1.31
N ARG A 147 -12.16 -7.28 1.84
CA ARG A 147 -11.95 -7.06 3.28
C ARG A 147 -12.69 -5.85 3.80
N GLY A 148 -13.31 -6.01 4.97
CA GLY A 148 -13.90 -4.92 5.72
C GLY A 148 -12.86 -4.13 6.53
N TRP A 149 -13.27 -2.96 6.99
CA TRP A 149 -12.43 -2.05 7.77
C TRP A 149 -12.17 -2.58 9.18
N VAL A 150 -10.99 -2.28 9.73
CA VAL A 150 -10.78 -2.43 11.17
C VAL A 150 -11.63 -1.37 11.87
N PRO A 151 -12.57 -1.73 12.76
CA PRO A 151 -13.42 -0.75 13.42
C PRO A 151 -12.59 0.23 14.25
N MET A 152 -12.80 1.54 14.04
CA MET A 152 -12.19 2.61 14.84
C MET A 152 -13.27 3.52 15.40
N PRO A 153 -13.11 4.09 16.61
CA PRO A 153 -14.12 4.93 17.24
C PRO A 153 -14.59 6.10 16.37
N VAL A 154 -13.70 6.69 15.56
CA VAL A 154 -14.03 7.82 14.69
C VAL A 154 -15.04 7.47 13.60
N HIS A 155 -15.15 6.19 13.19
CA HIS A 155 -16.11 5.75 12.17
C HIS A 155 -17.56 5.98 12.60
N GLY A 156 -17.84 5.98 13.92
CA GLY A 156 -19.17 6.30 14.46
C GLY A 156 -19.65 7.72 14.13
N THR A 157 -18.76 8.60 13.65
CA THR A 157 -19.09 9.97 13.26
C THR A 157 -19.47 10.12 11.79
N TYR A 158 -19.40 9.07 10.98
CA TYR A 158 -19.50 9.13 9.52
C TYR A 158 -20.94 9.15 8.97
N GLY A 159 -21.92 9.54 9.78
CA GLY A 159 -23.28 9.76 9.30
C GLY A 159 -24.09 8.48 9.06
N GLY A 160 -23.79 7.39 9.77
CA GLY A 160 -24.59 6.16 9.77
C GLY A 160 -24.51 5.29 8.50
N ARG A 161 -23.94 5.79 7.38
CA ARG A 161 -23.58 4.92 6.25
C ARG A 161 -22.36 4.07 6.62
N PRO A 162 -22.40 2.73 6.50
CA PRO A 162 -21.28 1.87 6.83
C PRO A 162 -20.12 2.09 5.85
N LEU A 163 -18.90 1.82 6.30
CA LEU A 163 -17.75 1.72 5.41
C LEU A 163 -17.81 0.39 4.65
N PRO A 164 -17.59 0.37 3.32
CA PRO A 164 -17.79 -0.81 2.49
C PRO A 164 -16.64 -1.79 2.61
N ALA A 165 -16.88 -3.06 2.27
CA ALA A 165 -15.79 -4.00 2.04
C ALA A 165 -15.11 -3.66 0.70
N LEU A 166 -13.80 -3.46 0.72
CA LEU A 166 -13.02 -3.10 -0.46
C LEU A 166 -12.33 -4.32 -1.06
N GLN A 167 -12.12 -4.26 -2.37
CA GLN A 167 -11.19 -5.15 -3.05
C GLN A 167 -9.76 -4.74 -2.67
N VAL A 168 -8.98 -5.67 -2.13
CA VAL A 168 -7.66 -5.43 -1.57
C VAL A 168 -6.67 -6.46 -2.10
N ILE A 169 -5.44 -6.03 -2.33
CA ILE A 169 -4.34 -6.91 -2.70
C ILE A 169 -4.17 -8.02 -1.64
N ARG A 170 -3.82 -9.23 -2.05
CA ARG A 170 -3.46 -10.28 -1.10
C ARG A 170 -2.28 -9.84 -0.24
N LEU A 171 -2.34 -10.19 1.05
CA LEU A 171 -1.35 -9.75 2.02
C LEU A 171 0.05 -10.25 1.63
N GLU A 172 0.17 -11.47 1.11
CA GLU A 172 1.43 -12.03 0.64
C GLU A 172 2.06 -11.19 -0.48
N GLU A 173 1.24 -10.73 -1.43
CA GLU A 173 1.70 -9.89 -2.54
C GLU A 173 2.05 -8.46 -2.07
N ASN A 174 1.28 -7.90 -1.13
CA ASN A 174 1.59 -6.60 -0.53
C ASN A 174 2.94 -6.63 0.23
N LEU A 175 3.23 -7.72 0.96
CA LEU A 175 4.52 -7.90 1.61
C LEU A 175 5.65 -8.05 0.58
N ALA A 176 5.43 -8.81 -0.49
CA ALA A 176 6.40 -8.96 -1.56
C ALA A 176 6.74 -7.64 -2.25
N GLU A 177 5.76 -6.74 -2.45
CA GLU A 177 6.01 -5.38 -2.98
C GLU A 177 6.94 -4.58 -2.06
N LYS A 178 6.72 -4.67 -0.74
CA LYS A 178 7.57 -4.00 0.25
C LYS A 178 8.98 -4.58 0.29
N ILE A 179 9.10 -5.91 0.24
CA ILE A 179 10.41 -6.58 0.19
C ILE A 179 11.17 -6.17 -1.07
N SER A 180 10.52 -6.15 -2.24
CA SER A 180 11.11 -5.70 -3.50
C SER A 180 11.57 -4.24 -3.42
N ARG A 181 10.72 -3.36 -2.88
CA ARG A 181 11.08 -1.94 -2.71
C ARG A 181 12.26 -1.75 -1.76
N LEU A 182 12.31 -2.50 -0.66
CA LEU A 182 13.43 -2.50 0.29
C LEU A 182 14.72 -3.08 -0.28
N ASN A 183 14.65 -3.87 -1.36
CA ASN A 183 15.85 -4.26 -2.10
C ASN A 183 16.54 -3.05 -2.76
N ARG A 184 15.78 -1.98 -3.05
CA ARG A 184 16.28 -0.77 -3.72
C ARG A 184 16.54 0.37 -2.74
N THR A 185 15.61 0.61 -1.82
CA THR A 185 15.66 1.75 -0.89
C THR A 185 15.12 1.35 0.47
N THR A 186 15.88 1.60 1.54
CA THR A 186 15.43 1.32 2.92
C THR A 186 14.47 2.40 3.41
N THR A 187 13.17 2.27 3.10
CA THR A 187 12.16 3.18 3.63
C THR A 187 11.75 2.76 5.04
N ALA A 188 11.69 3.71 5.98
CA ALA A 188 11.24 3.43 7.35
C ALA A 188 9.78 2.96 7.39
N ARG A 189 8.94 3.47 6.48
CA ARG A 189 7.53 3.10 6.33
C ARG A 189 7.36 1.62 5.96
N ASP A 190 8.11 1.10 4.99
CA ASP A 190 8.01 -0.31 4.60
C ASP A 190 8.62 -1.22 5.68
N MET A 191 9.74 -0.82 6.30
CA MET A 191 10.32 -1.55 7.43
C MET A 191 9.34 -1.65 8.61
N TYR A 192 8.61 -0.56 8.92
CA TYR A 192 7.55 -0.57 9.93
C TYR A 192 6.42 -1.54 9.56
N ASP A 193 5.93 -1.46 8.32
CA ASP A 193 4.80 -2.29 7.87
C ASP A 193 5.17 -3.78 7.92
N LEU A 194 6.38 -4.16 7.48
CA LEU A 194 6.88 -5.53 7.58
C LEU A 194 7.03 -6.01 9.03
N ALA A 195 7.59 -5.17 9.90
CA ALA A 195 7.75 -5.48 11.32
C ALA A 195 6.39 -5.63 12.02
N TRP A 196 5.43 -4.77 11.69
CA TRP A 196 4.07 -4.84 12.21
C TRP A 196 3.40 -6.15 11.81
N VAL A 197 3.43 -6.52 10.53
CA VAL A 197 2.83 -7.77 10.05
C VAL A 197 3.49 -8.99 10.72
N ALA A 198 4.81 -8.99 10.85
CA ALA A 198 5.53 -10.08 11.50
C ALA A 198 5.11 -10.28 12.97
N LYS A 199 4.94 -9.19 13.72
CA LYS A 199 4.48 -9.21 15.11
C LYS A 199 3.03 -9.69 15.25
N HIS A 200 2.19 -9.42 14.26
CA HIS A 200 0.75 -9.70 14.29
C HIS A 200 0.32 -10.90 13.41
N LYS A 201 1.26 -11.62 12.79
CA LYS A 201 0.98 -12.71 11.83
C LYS A 201 -0.02 -13.75 12.33
N ARG A 202 -0.01 -14.07 13.64
CA ARG A 202 -0.98 -15.01 14.24
C ARG A 202 -2.42 -14.51 14.16
N LYS A 203 -2.65 -13.20 14.29
CA LYS A 203 -3.98 -12.56 14.17
C LYS A 203 -4.45 -12.44 12.71
N LEU A 204 -3.50 -12.35 11.77
CA LEU A 204 -3.78 -12.06 10.36
C LEU A 204 -4.23 -13.30 9.55
N GLY A 205 -4.23 -14.47 10.16
CA GLY A 205 -4.38 -15.75 9.46
C GLY A 205 -3.03 -16.28 8.98
N GLY A 206 -2.96 -17.57 8.64
CA GLY A 206 -1.72 -18.20 8.19
C GLY A 206 -1.21 -17.51 6.92
N LEU A 207 -0.04 -16.86 7.02
CA LEU A 207 0.69 -16.33 5.87
C LEU A 207 1.57 -17.41 5.27
N ASP A 208 1.49 -17.59 3.96
CA ASP A 208 2.42 -18.44 3.23
C ASP A 208 3.73 -17.68 2.95
N PHE A 209 4.70 -17.88 3.82
CA PHE A 209 6.02 -17.27 3.68
C PHE A 209 6.82 -17.82 2.48
N GLY A 210 6.52 -19.04 2.02
CA GLY A 210 7.10 -19.56 0.78
C GLY A 210 6.61 -18.77 -0.43
N LEU A 211 5.29 -18.52 -0.49
CA LEU A 211 4.70 -17.67 -1.53
C LEU A 211 5.21 -16.22 -1.45
N VAL A 212 5.33 -15.64 -0.26
CA VAL A 212 5.91 -14.28 -0.08
C VAL A 212 7.33 -14.22 -0.65
N ARG A 213 8.17 -15.23 -0.37
CA ARG A 213 9.55 -15.29 -0.91
C ARG A 213 9.55 -15.39 -2.43
N ARG A 214 8.77 -16.33 -2.99
CA ARG A 214 8.66 -16.51 -4.45
C ARG A 214 8.21 -15.21 -5.15
N LEU A 215 7.18 -14.56 -4.62
CA LEU A 215 6.69 -13.28 -5.13
C LEU A 215 7.72 -12.17 -5.01
N ALA A 216 8.47 -12.09 -3.90
CA ALA A 216 9.48 -11.06 -3.73
C ALA A 216 10.60 -11.18 -4.78
N VAL A 217 11.10 -12.40 -5.03
CA VAL A 217 12.11 -12.64 -6.08
C VAL A 217 11.57 -12.28 -7.46
N LEU A 218 10.35 -12.71 -7.79
CA LEU A 218 9.73 -12.37 -9.06
C LEU A 218 9.48 -10.87 -9.21
N LYS A 219 9.01 -10.17 -8.17
CA LYS A 219 8.82 -8.71 -8.20
C LYS A 219 10.13 -7.96 -8.37
N ILE A 220 11.22 -8.41 -7.76
CA ILE A 220 12.56 -7.82 -7.97
C ILE A 220 13.01 -8.02 -9.43
N TRP A 221 12.81 -9.23 -9.98
CA TRP A 221 13.14 -9.49 -11.38
C TRP A 221 12.32 -8.63 -12.34
N VAL A 222 11.00 -8.51 -12.13
CA VAL A 222 10.10 -7.68 -12.94
C VAL A 222 10.40 -6.18 -12.78
N ASP A 223 10.72 -5.71 -11.57
CA ASP A 223 11.16 -4.33 -11.34
C ASP A 223 12.42 -4.00 -12.16
N ALA A 224 13.33 -4.96 -12.33
CA ALA A 224 14.57 -4.83 -13.08
C ALA A 224 14.42 -4.97 -14.60
N ARG A 225 13.54 -5.87 -15.07
CA ARG A 225 13.45 -6.27 -16.49
C ARG A 225 12.16 -5.86 -17.18
N GLY A 226 11.17 -5.45 -16.40
CA GLY A 226 9.82 -5.24 -16.87
C GLY A 226 9.17 -6.53 -17.34
N LEU A 227 7.88 -6.41 -17.67
CA LEU A 227 7.05 -7.50 -18.17
C LEU A 227 5.98 -6.90 -19.07
N ARG A 228 5.66 -7.56 -20.17
CA ARG A 228 4.52 -7.16 -21.03
C ARG A 228 3.57 -8.34 -21.14
N GLY A 229 2.28 -8.04 -21.10
CA GLY A 229 1.21 -8.92 -21.52
C GLY A 229 0.45 -8.26 -22.66
N THR A 230 -0.62 -8.90 -23.11
CA THR A 230 -1.47 -8.38 -24.20
C THR A 230 -2.05 -7.00 -23.88
N ASP A 231 -2.59 -6.85 -22.66
CA ASP A 231 -3.32 -5.65 -22.22
C ASP A 231 -2.76 -5.04 -20.92
N ALA A 232 -1.53 -5.41 -20.54
CA ALA A 232 -0.88 -4.92 -19.33
C ALA A 232 0.63 -4.82 -19.52
N ALA A 233 1.26 -3.82 -18.91
CA ALA A 233 2.71 -3.67 -18.93
C ALA A 233 3.24 -3.23 -17.57
N TRP A 234 4.23 -3.97 -17.06
CA TRP A 234 5.05 -3.58 -15.93
C TRP A 234 6.33 -2.99 -16.50
N LYS A 235 6.43 -1.65 -16.50
CA LYS A 235 7.63 -0.96 -16.98
C LYS A 235 8.79 -1.25 -16.01
N PRO A 236 10.04 -1.46 -16.49
CA PRO A 236 11.20 -1.50 -15.62
C PRO A 236 11.26 -0.22 -14.78
N GLY A 237 11.35 -0.37 -13.46
CA GLY A 237 11.23 0.77 -12.55
C GLY A 237 12.56 1.45 -12.26
N HIS A 238 13.65 0.68 -12.25
CA HIS A 238 14.95 1.11 -11.73
C HIS A 238 16.10 0.33 -12.39
N GLU A 239 17.34 0.76 -12.14
CA GLU A 239 18.52 -0.03 -12.51
C GLU A 239 18.42 -1.45 -11.91
N PRO A 240 18.69 -2.49 -12.69
CA PRO A 240 18.67 -3.86 -12.22
C PRO A 240 19.55 -4.03 -10.98
N ARG A 241 18.96 -4.54 -9.90
CA ARG A 241 19.68 -4.90 -8.68
C ARG A 241 19.36 -6.34 -8.33
N GLU A 242 20.41 -7.13 -8.18
CA GLU A 242 20.32 -8.51 -7.72
C GLU A 242 19.68 -8.57 -6.33
N PHE A 243 19.02 -9.69 -6.05
CA PHE A 243 18.51 -9.99 -4.72
C PHE A 243 19.51 -10.89 -4.00
N GLU A 244 20.28 -10.31 -3.10
CA GLU A 244 21.18 -11.05 -2.21
C GLU A 244 20.56 -11.13 -0.81
N PRO A 245 20.01 -12.29 -0.38
CA PRO A 245 19.33 -12.39 0.90
C PRO A 245 20.20 -11.99 2.10
N ALA A 246 21.48 -12.34 2.09
CA ALA A 246 22.42 -11.95 3.15
C ALA A 246 22.56 -10.42 3.24
N THR A 247 22.66 -9.75 2.11
CA THR A 247 22.72 -8.28 2.02
C THR A 247 21.37 -7.65 2.39
N TRP A 248 20.24 -8.30 2.09
CA TRP A 248 18.92 -7.80 2.47
C TRP A 248 18.65 -7.96 3.98
N LEU A 249 19.11 -9.05 4.58
CA LEU A 249 18.92 -9.41 6.00
C LEU A 249 20.00 -8.84 6.93
N ARG A 250 20.97 -8.08 6.40
CA ARG A 250 21.99 -7.45 7.24
C ARG A 250 21.40 -6.37 8.14
N GLU A 251 22.12 -6.04 9.19
CA GLU A 251 21.82 -4.85 9.97
C GLU A 251 22.03 -3.59 9.12
N ARG A 252 21.04 -2.68 9.16
CA ARG A 252 21.07 -1.41 8.44
C ARG A 252 21.38 -0.31 9.43
N THR A 253 22.28 0.59 9.04
CA THR A 253 22.62 1.77 9.86
C THR A 253 21.56 2.85 9.70
N ALA A 254 21.40 3.72 10.70
CA ALA A 254 20.41 4.82 10.65
C ALA A 254 20.58 5.75 9.44
N ARG A 255 21.80 5.86 8.88
CA ARG A 255 22.08 6.68 7.68
C ARG A 255 21.46 6.13 6.39
N GLU A 256 21.13 4.84 6.37
CA GLU A 256 20.53 4.18 5.21
C GLU A 256 19.01 4.34 5.16
N PHE A 257 18.38 4.76 6.27
CA PHE A 257 16.94 4.88 6.36
C PHE A 257 16.47 6.20 5.73
N ASP A 258 15.63 6.08 4.71
CA ASP A 258 14.73 7.15 4.32
C ASP A 258 13.58 7.21 5.34
N ARG A 259 13.63 8.24 6.21
CA ARG A 259 12.71 8.37 7.35
C ARG A 259 11.26 8.61 6.95
N GLN A 260 11.00 9.22 5.79
CA GLN A 260 9.66 9.47 5.24
C GLN A 260 8.61 9.87 6.32
N ASP A 261 8.95 10.82 7.19
CA ASP A 261 8.07 11.31 8.26
C ASP A 261 7.53 10.24 9.23
N ILE A 262 8.16 9.07 9.34
CA ILE A 262 7.70 7.97 10.22
C ILE A 262 7.47 8.41 11.67
N GLY A 263 8.22 9.41 12.14
CA GLY A 263 8.08 10.00 13.47
C GLY A 263 6.77 10.75 13.72
N ALA A 264 6.10 11.24 12.67
CA ALA A 264 4.76 11.82 12.77
C ALA A 264 3.65 10.77 12.56
N LEU A 265 3.98 9.66 11.88
CA LEU A 265 3.01 8.66 11.43
C LEU A 265 2.84 7.48 12.38
N ALA A 266 3.87 7.15 13.16
CA ALA A 266 3.87 6.03 14.09
C ALA A 266 4.11 6.51 15.53
N VAL A 267 3.31 5.98 16.47
CA VAL A 267 3.48 6.23 17.90
C VAL A 267 3.38 4.91 18.69
N PRO A 268 4.35 4.57 19.55
CA PRO A 268 5.62 5.27 19.75
C PRO A 268 6.46 5.28 18.47
N ILE A 269 7.31 6.30 18.33
CA ILE A 269 8.21 6.40 17.18
C ILE A 269 9.19 5.23 17.26
N PRO A 270 9.19 4.32 16.28
CA PRO A 270 10.12 3.20 16.27
C PRO A 270 11.54 3.71 16.00
N THR A 271 12.53 3.12 16.66
CA THR A 271 13.93 3.33 16.28
C THR A 271 14.28 2.52 15.05
N GLU A 272 15.23 3.00 14.25
CA GLU A 272 15.73 2.27 13.07
C GLU A 272 16.29 0.88 13.45
N ALA A 273 16.93 0.78 14.63
CA ALA A 273 17.46 -0.47 15.16
C ALA A 273 16.35 -1.48 15.51
N GLU A 274 15.25 -1.04 16.12
CA GLU A 274 14.10 -1.90 16.42
C GLU A 274 13.47 -2.45 15.13
N LEU A 275 13.31 -1.59 14.12
CA LEU A 275 12.77 -1.99 12.82
C LEU A 275 13.69 -3.00 12.12
N ALA A 276 15.00 -2.71 12.06
CA ALA A 276 15.99 -3.62 11.48
C ALA A 276 15.98 -4.98 12.19
N LYS A 277 16.01 -4.99 13.52
CA LYS A 277 15.99 -6.22 14.32
C LYS A 277 14.73 -7.04 14.07
N ALA A 278 13.56 -6.41 14.06
CA ALA A 278 12.29 -7.09 13.83
C ALA A 278 12.23 -7.73 12.43
N VAL A 279 12.64 -6.98 11.40
CA VAL A 279 12.66 -7.49 10.02
C VAL A 279 13.66 -8.64 9.87
N ASN A 280 14.90 -8.47 10.34
CA ASN A 280 15.93 -9.52 10.22
C ASN A 280 15.53 -10.80 10.96
N THR A 281 14.90 -10.69 12.13
CA THR A 281 14.46 -11.84 12.92
C THR A 281 13.32 -12.61 12.24
N HIS A 282 12.34 -11.89 11.68
CA HIS A 282 11.11 -12.52 11.21
C HIS A 282 11.10 -12.87 9.73
N TYR A 283 11.99 -12.27 8.94
CA TYR A 283 12.10 -12.50 7.50
C TYR A 283 13.34 -13.34 7.11
N ALA A 284 13.97 -14.03 8.07
CA ALA A 284 15.09 -14.93 7.82
C ALA A 284 14.80 -16.00 6.74
N PHE A 285 13.53 -16.37 6.55
CA PHE A 285 13.09 -17.30 5.49
C PHE A 285 13.42 -16.83 4.07
N LEU A 286 13.72 -15.54 3.87
CA LEU A 286 14.20 -15.00 2.60
C LEU A 286 15.59 -15.54 2.22
N GLY A 287 16.36 -16.06 3.19
CA GLY A 287 17.60 -16.77 2.95
C GLY A 287 17.42 -18.16 2.34
N ASP A 288 16.23 -18.75 2.50
CA ASP A 288 15.92 -20.13 2.08
C ASP A 288 15.39 -20.18 0.65
N LEU A 289 16.09 -19.52 -0.28
CA LEU A 289 15.74 -19.57 -1.69
C LEU A 289 15.86 -21.01 -2.22
N ASP A 290 14.94 -21.46 -3.07
CA ASP A 290 15.13 -22.68 -3.84
C ASP A 290 16.02 -22.46 -5.08
N ALA A 291 16.19 -23.50 -5.92
CA ALA A 291 17.08 -23.44 -7.07
C ALA A 291 16.64 -22.42 -8.13
N GLU A 292 15.33 -22.32 -8.38
CA GLU A 292 14.77 -21.41 -9.38
C GLU A 292 14.77 -19.97 -8.84
N GLU A 293 14.42 -19.81 -7.56
CA GLU A 293 14.49 -18.52 -6.87
C GLU A 293 15.91 -17.97 -6.86
N ARG A 294 16.93 -18.80 -6.59
CA ARG A 294 18.35 -18.41 -6.69
C ARG A 294 18.73 -17.97 -8.09
N GLN A 295 18.25 -18.65 -9.12
CA GLN A 295 18.54 -18.28 -10.50
C GLN A 295 17.94 -16.90 -10.83
N LEU A 296 16.68 -16.66 -10.47
CA LEU A 296 16.02 -15.37 -10.68
C LEU A 296 16.55 -14.25 -9.81
N ALA A 297 17.11 -14.56 -8.64
CA ALA A 297 17.70 -13.57 -7.73
C ALA A 297 18.87 -12.80 -8.38
N ALA A 298 19.58 -13.40 -9.34
CA ALA A 298 20.59 -12.71 -10.14
C ALA A 298 20.01 -11.64 -11.10
N ALA A 299 18.68 -11.53 -11.19
CA ALA A 299 17.96 -10.54 -11.97
C ALA A 299 18.42 -10.45 -13.44
N ARG A 300 18.81 -11.57 -14.07
CA ARG A 300 19.35 -11.57 -15.45
C ARG A 300 18.23 -11.70 -16.49
N GLU A 301 18.40 -11.04 -17.63
CA GLU A 301 17.42 -11.07 -18.71
C GLU A 301 17.25 -12.48 -19.32
N GLN A 302 18.33 -13.25 -19.41
CA GLN A 302 18.33 -14.64 -19.90
C GLN A 302 17.44 -15.59 -19.07
N ASP A 303 17.06 -15.20 -17.85
CA ASP A 303 16.18 -16.00 -16.99
C ASP A 303 14.69 -15.67 -17.22
N ARG A 304 14.35 -14.95 -18.30
CA ARG A 304 12.97 -14.54 -18.65
C ARG A 304 12.02 -15.72 -18.78
N ASP A 305 12.39 -16.78 -19.48
CA ASP A 305 11.51 -17.94 -19.67
C ASP A 305 11.15 -18.60 -18.32
N LEU A 306 12.12 -18.64 -17.40
CA LEU A 306 11.90 -19.09 -16.03
C LEU A 306 10.94 -18.15 -15.29
N ALA A 307 11.14 -16.83 -15.37
CA ALA A 307 10.24 -15.85 -14.75
C ALA A 307 8.81 -15.98 -15.28
N LEU A 308 8.61 -16.06 -16.60
CA LEU A 308 7.31 -16.19 -17.24
C LEU A 308 6.57 -17.45 -16.80
N ARG A 309 7.27 -18.60 -16.79
CA ARG A 309 6.71 -19.86 -16.31
C ARG A 309 6.24 -19.75 -14.85
N LEU A 310 7.09 -19.21 -13.98
CA LEU A 310 6.79 -19.09 -12.56
C LEU A 310 5.68 -18.09 -12.25
N LEU A 311 5.57 -17.00 -13.03
CA LEU A 311 4.44 -16.08 -12.96
C LEU A 311 3.12 -16.75 -13.36
N ALA A 312 3.15 -17.61 -14.38
CA ALA A 312 1.97 -18.37 -14.82
C ALA A 312 1.54 -19.44 -13.80
N GLU A 313 2.49 -20.00 -13.05
CA GLU A 313 2.27 -21.01 -12.00
C GLU A 313 1.82 -20.41 -10.65
N LEU A 314 1.76 -19.07 -10.51
CA LEU A 314 1.29 -18.45 -9.28
C LEU A 314 -0.14 -18.89 -8.92
N PRO A 315 -0.50 -18.94 -7.62
CA PRO A 315 -1.84 -19.33 -7.18
C PRO A 315 -2.95 -18.55 -7.89
N GLY A 316 -3.97 -19.27 -8.38
CA GLY A 316 -5.06 -18.70 -9.17
C GLY A 316 -4.74 -18.59 -10.66
N THR A 317 -3.49 -18.79 -11.09
CA THR A 317 -3.04 -18.79 -12.51
C THR A 317 -3.41 -17.53 -13.29
N ARG A 318 -3.64 -16.43 -12.57
CA ARG A 318 -4.21 -15.19 -13.10
C ARG A 318 -3.36 -14.57 -14.21
N LEU A 319 -2.05 -14.72 -14.12
CA LEU A 319 -1.10 -14.22 -15.12
C LEU A 319 -0.91 -15.17 -16.31
N ALA A 320 -1.30 -16.45 -16.21
CA ALA A 320 -1.19 -17.38 -17.34
C ALA A 320 -2.08 -16.95 -18.52
N GLN A 321 -3.21 -16.29 -18.23
CA GLN A 321 -4.16 -15.81 -19.21
C GLN A 321 -3.82 -14.40 -19.75
N ALA A 322 -2.82 -13.73 -19.17
CA ALA A 322 -2.46 -12.36 -19.52
C ALA A 322 -1.56 -12.27 -20.77
N GLY A 323 -1.23 -13.40 -21.40
CA GLY A 323 -0.40 -13.46 -22.61
C GLY A 323 0.98 -12.85 -22.39
N LEU A 324 1.62 -13.18 -21.26
CA LEU A 324 2.90 -12.59 -20.88
C LEU A 324 4.04 -13.00 -21.83
N TYR A 325 4.86 -12.02 -22.21
CA TYR A 325 6.07 -12.21 -23.01
C TYR A 325 7.14 -11.18 -22.64
#